data_AF-A0A7C5AGX5-F1
#
_entry.id   AF-A0A7C5AGX5-F1
#
_cell.length_a   1.000
_cell.length_b   1.000
_cell.length_c   1.000
_cell.angle_alpha   90.00
_cell.angle_beta   90.00
_cell.angle_gamma   90.00
#
_symmetry.space_group_name_H-M   'P 1'
#
loop_
_entity.id
_entity.type
_entity.pdbx_description
1 polymer ?
#
loop_
_entity_poly.entity_id
_entity_poly.type
_entity_poly.pdbx_seq_one_letter_code
_entity_poly.pdbx_strand_id
1 'polypeptide(L)'
;MNKRLLIPLIAIAVSLAVNGWLFWHFERNASPPHPGLTKPFDAVWWWVVTSSTVGYGDIVPRTTAGRLVGVATILAGFFIYTTFIAVIVEAVHGYVERRERGTLQVKAKGHIVLCEYTSVADELLNALPNIPRLSGRPVVVVSDLVYSNPDPRHFFVSGVPVNPRVMKRANLPEAAYIFVFTNLRFSDPDMKTLHIARRARVLNPSAVLFLEMLDPMHPLLRYVGGQVVAMDSRKLMEMIVRGEQIDPWRCGVGSNPDVAAVESREA
;
A
#
# COMPACT_ATOMS: atom_id res chain seq x y z
N MET A 1 -18.29 -1.18 -1.78
CA MET A 1 -18.29 -2.01 -0.55
C MET A 1 -18.30 -3.48 -0.96
N ASN A 2 -17.36 -4.29 -0.48
CA ASN A 2 -17.23 -5.70 -0.91
C ASN A 2 -18.51 -6.47 -0.59
N LYS A 3 -19.10 -7.17 -1.57
CA LYS A 3 -20.32 -8.00 -1.39
C LYS A 3 -20.20 -8.98 -0.22
N ARG A 4 -18.98 -9.45 0.08
CA ARG A 4 -18.65 -10.34 1.20
C ARG A 4 -18.87 -9.71 2.59
N LEU A 5 -18.64 -8.40 2.76
CA LEU A 5 -18.90 -7.68 4.02
C LEU A 5 -20.39 -7.30 4.15
N LEU A 6 -21.11 -7.18 3.04
CA LEU A 6 -22.52 -6.80 3.03
C LEU A 6 -23.41 -7.93 3.60
N ILE A 7 -23.10 -9.19 3.30
CA ILE A 7 -23.87 -10.35 3.75
C ILE A 7 -23.99 -10.43 5.29
N PRO A 8 -22.89 -10.44 6.08
CA PRO A 8 -23.01 -10.49 7.53
C PRO A 8 -23.67 -9.24 8.11
N LEU A 9 -23.46 -8.05 7.52
CA LEU A 9 -24.14 -6.83 7.97
C LEU A 9 -25.66 -6.89 7.76
N ILE A 10 -26.10 -7.42 6.62
CA ILE A 10 -27.53 -7.67 6.37
C ILE A 10 -28.06 -8.73 7.36
N ALA A 11 -27.31 -9.80 7.60
CA ALA A 11 -27.70 -10.84 8.55
C ALA A 11 -27.85 -10.30 9.98
N ILE A 12 -26.95 -9.41 10.43
CA ILE A 12 -27.05 -8.65 11.69
C ILE A 12 -28.36 -7.87 11.71
N ALA A 13 -28.61 -7.06 10.69
CA ALA A 13 -29.80 -6.20 10.63
C ALA A 13 -31.11 -7.00 10.62
N VAL A 14 -31.17 -8.10 9.85
CA VAL A 14 -32.32 -9.01 9.79
C VAL A 14 -32.52 -9.72 11.13
N SER A 15 -31.45 -10.25 11.72
CA SER A 15 -31.52 -10.91 13.03
C SER A 15 -32.01 -9.96 14.12
N LEU A 16 -31.51 -8.72 14.14
CA LEU A 16 -31.95 -7.67 15.08
C LEU A 16 -33.43 -7.35 14.90
N ALA A 17 -33.86 -7.12 13.66
CA ALA A 17 -35.25 -6.78 13.37
C ALA A 17 -36.20 -7.92 13.75
N VAL A 18 -35.89 -9.16 13.35
CA VAL A 18 -36.74 -10.32 13.58
C VAL A 18 -36.74 -10.73 15.05
N ASN A 19 -35.57 -10.99 15.64
CA ASN A 19 -35.48 -11.46 17.02
C ASN A 19 -35.86 -10.37 18.03
N GLY A 20 -35.48 -9.11 17.78
CA GLY A 20 -35.90 -7.99 18.62
C GLY A 20 -37.42 -7.78 18.60
N TRP A 21 -38.05 -7.88 17.43
CA TRP A 21 -39.51 -7.80 17.32
C TRP A 21 -40.21 -8.98 17.99
N LEU A 22 -39.74 -10.22 17.77
CA LEU A 22 -40.30 -11.42 18.40
C LEU A 22 -40.16 -11.36 19.93
N PHE A 23 -38.99 -10.96 20.43
CA PHE A 23 -38.74 -10.79 21.85
C PHE A 23 -39.69 -9.77 22.47
N TRP A 24 -39.81 -8.58 21.85
CA TRP A 24 -40.78 -7.58 22.28
C TRP A 24 -42.23 -8.12 22.29
N HIS A 25 -42.62 -8.84 21.24
CA HIS A 25 -43.98 -9.37 21.11
C HIS A 25 -44.34 -10.35 22.23
N PHE A 26 -43.43 -11.27 22.58
CA PHE A 26 -43.67 -12.30 23.59
C PHE A 26 -43.44 -11.81 25.03
N GLU A 27 -42.53 -10.87 25.26
CA GLU A 27 -42.15 -10.45 26.62
C GLU A 27 -42.85 -9.18 27.10
N ARG A 28 -43.46 -8.36 26.21
CA ARG A 28 -44.12 -7.09 26.60
C ARG A 28 -45.27 -7.24 27.61
N ASN A 29 -45.95 -8.39 27.60
CA ASN A 29 -47.10 -8.69 28.47
C ASN A 29 -46.78 -9.77 29.51
N ALA A 30 -45.49 -10.05 29.77
CA ALA A 30 -45.09 -11.04 30.76
C ALA A 30 -45.57 -10.65 32.17
N SER A 31 -45.99 -11.65 32.96
CA SER A 31 -46.38 -11.49 34.36
C SER A 31 -45.43 -12.31 35.26
N PRO A 32 -44.68 -11.68 36.18
CA PRO A 32 -44.63 -10.25 36.47
C PRO A 32 -43.95 -9.42 35.37
N PRO A 33 -44.25 -8.10 35.26
CA PRO A 33 -43.68 -7.20 34.25
C PRO A 33 -42.15 -7.21 34.23
N HIS A 34 -41.59 -7.01 33.05
CA HIS A 34 -40.15 -6.98 32.85
C HIS A 34 -39.52 -5.67 33.37
N PRO A 35 -38.57 -5.73 34.33
CA PRO A 35 -37.75 -4.56 34.63
C PRO A 35 -36.90 -4.24 33.40
N GLY A 36 -36.94 -3.00 32.92
CA GLY A 36 -36.12 -2.52 31.79
C GLY A 36 -36.71 -2.72 30.39
N LEU A 37 -37.81 -3.46 30.20
CA LEU A 37 -38.47 -3.61 28.89
C LEU A 37 -39.72 -2.72 28.80
N THR A 38 -39.52 -1.41 28.62
CA THR A 38 -40.61 -0.42 28.61
C THR A 38 -40.99 0.04 27.20
N LYS A 39 -40.05 0.02 26.26
CA LYS A 39 -40.21 0.48 24.88
C LYS A 39 -39.65 -0.55 23.91
N PRO A 40 -40.11 -0.58 22.65
CA PRO A 40 -39.58 -1.52 21.64
C PRO A 40 -38.06 -1.44 21.45
N PHE A 41 -37.47 -0.26 21.68
CA PHE A 41 -36.03 -0.06 21.57
C PHE A 41 -35.23 -0.81 22.66
N ASP A 42 -35.84 -1.13 23.81
CA ASP A 42 -35.21 -1.92 24.86
C ASP A 42 -34.98 -3.38 24.39
N ALA A 43 -35.81 -3.88 23.47
CA ALA A 43 -35.60 -5.19 22.83
C ALA A 43 -34.42 -5.18 21.83
N VAL A 44 -34.12 -4.02 21.23
CA VAL A 44 -32.92 -3.85 20.40
C VAL A 44 -31.68 -3.90 21.27
N TRP A 45 -31.69 -3.22 22.42
CA TRP A 45 -30.62 -3.30 23.42
C TRP A 45 -30.39 -4.74 23.89
N TRP A 46 -31.46 -5.44 24.29
CA TRP A 46 -31.40 -6.84 24.68
C TRP A 46 -30.79 -7.73 23.59
N TRP A 47 -31.22 -7.54 22.33
CA TRP A 47 -30.66 -8.29 21.21
C TRP A 47 -29.17 -8.04 21.05
N VAL A 48 -28.72 -6.79 21.11
CA VAL A 48 -27.28 -6.45 20.98
C VAL A 48 -26.48 -7.10 22.10
N VAL A 49 -26.90 -6.96 23.35
CA VAL A 49 -26.19 -7.49 24.53
C VAL A 49 -26.17 -9.02 24.54
N THR A 50 -27.26 -9.66 24.16
CA THR A 50 -27.38 -11.13 24.18
C THR A 50 -26.66 -11.76 23.00
N SER A 51 -26.85 -11.24 21.79
CA SER A 51 -26.20 -11.78 20.58
C SER A 51 -24.68 -11.59 20.63
N SER A 52 -24.19 -10.51 21.22
CA SER A 52 -22.76 -10.24 21.41
C SER A 52 -22.11 -10.99 22.57
N THR A 53 -22.85 -11.86 23.25
CA THR A 53 -22.40 -12.67 24.41
C THR A 53 -22.01 -11.87 25.66
N VAL A 54 -22.34 -10.57 25.72
CA VAL A 54 -22.08 -9.72 26.90
C VAL A 54 -23.00 -10.11 28.05
N GLY A 55 -24.32 -10.19 27.80
CA GLY A 55 -25.30 -10.74 28.73
C GLY A 55 -25.37 -10.07 30.10
N TYR A 56 -25.60 -8.74 30.17
CA TYR A 56 -25.68 -8.01 31.45
C TYR A 56 -26.73 -8.56 32.44
N GLY A 57 -27.77 -9.24 31.94
CA GLY A 57 -28.82 -9.82 32.78
C GLY A 57 -29.87 -8.81 33.28
N ASP A 58 -29.82 -7.58 32.78
CA ASP A 58 -30.80 -6.52 33.01
C ASP A 58 -32.16 -6.81 32.35
N ILE A 59 -32.12 -7.36 31.13
CA ILE A 59 -33.29 -7.86 30.40
C ILE A 59 -33.05 -9.33 30.05
N VAL A 60 -33.97 -10.22 30.41
CA VAL A 60 -33.85 -11.68 30.20
C VAL A 60 -35.20 -12.27 29.78
N PRO A 61 -35.30 -13.29 28.91
CA PRO A 61 -36.60 -13.88 28.57
C PRO A 61 -37.24 -14.61 29.75
N ARG A 62 -38.47 -14.26 30.12
CA ARG A 62 -39.25 -14.96 31.17
C ARG A 62 -40.22 -15.97 30.60
N THR A 63 -40.77 -15.72 29.41
CA THR A 63 -41.74 -16.64 28.78
C THR A 63 -41.04 -17.81 28.09
N THR A 64 -41.72 -18.94 27.95
CA THR A 64 -41.21 -20.10 27.19
C THR A 64 -40.90 -19.71 25.74
N ALA A 65 -41.78 -18.93 25.11
CA ALA A 65 -41.57 -18.46 23.73
C ALA A 65 -40.38 -17.50 23.62
N GLY A 66 -40.25 -16.54 24.55
CA GLY A 66 -39.09 -15.64 24.58
C GLY A 66 -37.78 -16.35 24.86
N ARG A 67 -37.78 -17.46 25.63
CA ARG A 67 -36.60 -18.30 25.81
C ARG A 67 -36.19 -18.99 24.51
N LEU A 68 -37.14 -19.45 23.70
CA LEU A 68 -36.85 -19.98 22.36
C LEU A 68 -36.26 -18.91 21.45
N VAL A 69 -36.80 -17.68 21.48
CA VAL A 69 -36.21 -16.52 20.78
C VAL A 69 -34.81 -16.20 21.30
N GLY A 70 -34.57 -16.32 22.61
CA GLY A 70 -33.27 -16.17 23.23
C GLY A 70 -32.25 -17.18 22.69
N VAL A 71 -32.62 -18.47 22.62
CA VAL A 71 -31.79 -19.51 22.02
C VAL A 71 -31.47 -19.19 20.55
N ALA A 72 -32.48 -18.80 19.77
CA ALA A 72 -32.29 -18.39 18.38
C ALA A 72 -31.36 -17.17 18.26
N THR A 73 -31.48 -16.20 19.18
CA THR A 73 -30.64 -14.99 19.22
C THR A 73 -29.19 -15.32 19.53
N ILE A 74 -28.93 -16.20 20.49
CA ILE A 74 -27.58 -16.66 20.84
C ILE A 74 -26.94 -17.39 19.66
N LEU A 75 -27.65 -18.34 19.04
CA LEU A 75 -27.14 -19.08 17.88
C LEU A 75 -26.89 -18.13 16.70
N ALA A 76 -27.84 -17.25 16.39
CA ALA A 76 -27.68 -16.27 15.33
C ALA A 76 -26.48 -15.36 15.58
N GLY A 77 -26.32 -14.83 16.79
CA GLY A 77 -25.16 -14.04 17.19
C GLY A 77 -23.85 -14.79 16.93
N PHE A 78 -23.73 -16.01 17.47
CA PHE A 78 -22.54 -16.84 17.31
C PHE A 78 -22.12 -17.02 15.84
N PHE A 79 -23.03 -17.46 14.96
CA PHE A 79 -22.71 -17.70 13.56
C PHE A 79 -22.43 -16.41 12.77
N ILE A 80 -23.21 -15.35 13.03
CA ILE A 80 -23.09 -14.08 12.32
C ILE A 80 -21.76 -13.38 12.70
N TYR A 81 -21.46 -13.27 13.99
CA TYR A 81 -20.22 -12.64 14.45
C TYR A 81 -18.97 -13.44 14.03
N THR A 82 -19.02 -14.77 14.09
CA THR A 82 -17.92 -15.63 13.61
C THR A 82 -17.64 -15.38 12.12
N THR A 83 -18.69 -15.33 11.30
CA THR A 83 -18.57 -15.05 9.86
C THR A 83 -18.08 -13.63 9.61
N PHE A 84 -18.58 -12.65 10.37
CA PHE A 84 -18.17 -11.25 10.25
C PHE A 84 -16.67 -11.07 10.52
N ILE A 85 -16.18 -11.65 11.62
CA ILE A 85 -14.75 -11.63 11.98
C ILE A 85 -13.92 -12.32 10.90
N ALA A 86 -14.34 -13.51 10.42
CA ALA A 86 -13.62 -14.24 9.39
C ALA A 86 -13.46 -13.44 8.08
N VAL A 87 -14.51 -12.76 7.63
CA VAL A 87 -14.46 -11.90 6.43
C VAL A 87 -13.52 -10.71 6.63
N ILE A 88 -13.50 -10.10 7.83
CA ILE A 88 -12.57 -9.01 8.13
C ILE A 88 -11.13 -9.52 8.08
N VAL A 89 -10.85 -10.67 8.72
CA VAL A 89 -9.52 -11.27 8.73
C VAL A 89 -9.07 -11.60 7.31
N GLU A 90 -9.92 -12.20 6.48
CA GLU A 90 -9.61 -12.48 5.07
C GLU A 90 -9.32 -11.18 4.29
N ALA A 91 -10.09 -10.12 4.52
CA ALA A 91 -9.88 -8.83 3.88
C ALA A 91 -8.54 -8.19 4.28
N VAL A 92 -8.19 -8.24 5.57
CA VAL A 92 -6.91 -7.73 6.08
C VAL A 92 -5.75 -8.56 5.53
N HIS A 93 -5.83 -9.89 5.60
CA HIS A 93 -4.80 -10.77 5.03
C HIS A 93 -4.64 -10.53 3.53
N GLY A 94 -5.73 -10.46 2.77
CA GLY A 94 -5.66 -10.18 1.34
C GLY A 94 -5.08 -8.80 1.02
N TYR A 95 -5.29 -7.81 1.89
CA TYR A 95 -4.64 -6.50 1.75
C TYR A 95 -3.14 -6.56 2.02
N VAL A 96 -2.73 -7.19 3.13
CA VAL A 96 -1.32 -7.37 3.51
C VAL A 96 -0.58 -8.16 2.45
N GLU A 97 -1.13 -9.28 1.99
CA GLU A 97 -0.52 -10.10 0.95
C GLU A 97 -0.34 -9.32 -0.36
N ARG A 98 -1.35 -8.53 -0.77
CA ARG A 98 -1.22 -7.70 -1.98
C ARG A 98 -0.16 -6.61 -1.82
N ARG A 99 0.01 -6.06 -0.61
CA ARG A 99 1.06 -5.10 -0.28
C ARG A 99 2.43 -5.76 -0.35
N GLU A 100 2.58 -6.94 0.26
CA GLU A 100 3.83 -7.71 0.25
C GLU A 100 4.21 -8.19 -1.15
N ARG A 101 3.25 -8.65 -1.95
CA ARG A 101 3.47 -9.03 -3.36
C ARG A 101 3.64 -7.82 -4.29
N GLY A 102 3.53 -6.60 -3.80
CA GLY A 102 3.67 -5.37 -4.59
C GLY A 102 2.65 -5.21 -5.73
N THR A 103 1.41 -5.68 -5.50
CA THR A 103 0.31 -5.60 -6.47
C THR A 103 -0.60 -4.41 -6.24
N LEU A 104 -0.44 -3.70 -5.11
CA LEU A 104 -1.18 -2.48 -4.81
C LEU A 104 -0.63 -1.27 -5.55
N GLN A 105 -1.52 -0.34 -5.89
CA GLN A 105 -1.12 0.96 -6.44
C GLN A 105 -0.68 1.91 -5.32
N VAL A 106 0.50 2.49 -5.49
CA VAL A 106 1.04 3.52 -4.62
C VAL A 106 0.40 4.87 -4.96
N LYS A 107 0.10 5.66 -3.92
CA LYS A 107 -0.49 7.01 -4.05
C LYS A 107 0.38 8.11 -3.44
N ALA A 108 1.58 7.77 -2.98
CA ALA A 108 2.54 8.72 -2.45
C ALA A 108 2.91 9.78 -3.51
N LYS A 109 3.28 10.98 -3.04
CA LYS A 109 3.74 12.10 -3.87
C LYS A 109 5.06 12.63 -3.33
N GLY A 110 5.91 13.17 -4.19
CA GLY A 110 7.25 13.64 -3.82
C GLY A 110 8.16 12.52 -3.30
N HIS A 111 7.78 11.27 -3.54
CA HIS A 111 8.48 10.07 -3.07
C HIS A 111 9.69 9.74 -3.93
N ILE A 112 10.48 8.80 -3.43
CA ILE A 112 11.63 8.22 -4.11
C ILE A 112 11.17 6.91 -4.75
N VAL A 113 11.54 6.68 -6.01
CA VAL A 113 11.33 5.40 -6.69
C VAL A 113 12.69 4.75 -6.93
N LEU A 114 12.85 3.51 -6.51
CA LEU A 114 14.02 2.68 -6.79
C LEU A 114 13.62 1.61 -7.79
N CYS A 115 14.10 1.71 -9.01
CA CYS A 115 13.91 0.74 -10.06
C CYS A 115 15.03 -0.30 -10.00
N GLU A 116 14.65 -1.56 -9.85
CA GLU A 116 15.51 -2.72 -9.54
C GLU A 116 15.98 -2.76 -8.09
N TYR A 117 15.90 -3.94 -7.45
CA TYR A 117 16.39 -4.19 -6.09
C TYR A 117 17.68 -5.00 -6.17
N THR A 118 18.81 -4.28 -6.24
CA THR A 118 20.18 -4.83 -6.25
C THR A 118 20.82 -4.65 -4.87
N SER A 119 22.03 -5.19 -4.65
CA SER A 119 22.79 -4.95 -3.42
C SER A 119 23.05 -3.45 -3.19
N VAL A 120 23.41 -2.72 -4.25
CA VAL A 120 23.64 -1.26 -4.17
C VAL A 120 22.34 -0.52 -3.84
N ALA A 121 21.19 -0.99 -4.36
CA ALA A 121 19.89 -0.42 -4.03
C ALA A 121 19.53 -0.61 -2.56
N ASP A 122 19.82 -1.79 -1.98
CA ASP A 122 19.61 -2.08 -0.57
C ASP A 122 20.51 -1.23 0.34
N GLU A 123 21.76 -1.03 -0.05
CA GLU A 123 22.66 -0.11 0.67
C GLU A 123 22.17 1.34 0.63
N LEU A 124 21.71 1.81 -0.54
CA LEU A 124 21.11 3.14 -0.65
C LEU A 124 19.88 3.23 0.25
N LEU A 125 18.98 2.25 0.22
CA LEU A 125 17.77 2.20 1.05
C LEU A 125 18.07 2.41 2.53
N ASN A 126 19.10 1.75 3.05
CA ASN A 126 19.52 1.87 4.44
C ASN A 126 20.22 3.20 4.75
N ALA A 127 20.83 3.84 3.74
CA ALA A 127 21.46 5.16 3.87
C ALA A 127 20.47 6.34 3.74
N LEU A 128 19.30 6.16 3.10
CA LEU A 128 18.32 7.23 2.86
C LEU A 128 17.99 8.11 4.09
N PRO A 129 17.79 7.56 5.31
CA PRO A 129 17.49 8.38 6.50
C PRO A 129 18.57 9.41 6.82
N ASN A 130 19.83 9.13 6.46
CA ASN A 130 20.99 9.97 6.78
C ASN A 130 21.28 11.01 5.69
N ILE A 131 20.58 10.98 4.56
CA ILE A 131 20.81 11.89 3.43
C ILE A 131 19.79 13.04 3.51
N PRO A 132 20.17 14.28 3.87
CA PRO A 132 19.22 15.34 4.23
C PRO A 132 18.16 15.67 3.17
N ARG A 133 18.49 15.57 1.87
CA ARG A 133 17.54 15.86 0.77
C ARG A 133 16.55 14.73 0.50
N LEU A 134 16.91 13.50 0.88
CA LEU A 134 16.13 12.28 0.62
C LEU A 134 15.39 11.79 1.86
N SER A 135 15.89 12.11 3.05
CA SER A 135 15.32 11.72 4.33
C SER A 135 13.87 12.19 4.50
N GLY A 136 13.05 11.34 5.13
CA GLY A 136 11.63 11.60 5.40
C GLY A 136 10.69 11.44 4.19
N ARG A 137 11.21 11.20 2.99
CA ARG A 137 10.37 10.93 1.81
C ARG A 137 9.92 9.47 1.79
N PRO A 138 8.67 9.18 1.37
CA PRO A 138 8.26 7.80 1.12
C PRO A 138 9.14 7.18 0.04
N VAL A 139 9.35 5.86 0.12
CA VAL A 139 10.15 5.12 -0.87
C VAL A 139 9.31 4.02 -1.49
N VAL A 140 9.46 3.84 -2.80
CA VAL A 140 8.82 2.81 -3.59
C VAL A 140 9.88 1.99 -4.29
N VAL A 141 10.01 0.73 -3.91
CA VAL A 141 10.88 -0.24 -4.58
C VAL A 141 10.09 -0.91 -5.70
N VAL A 142 10.65 -0.92 -6.91
CA VAL A 142 10.04 -1.50 -8.10
C VAL A 142 10.97 -2.56 -8.65
N SER A 143 10.64 -3.84 -8.52
CA SER A 143 11.50 -4.90 -9.04
C SER A 143 10.77 -6.22 -9.23
N ASP A 144 11.29 -7.04 -10.14
CA ASP A 144 10.96 -8.47 -10.28
C ASP A 144 12.12 -9.39 -9.83
N LEU A 145 13.20 -8.82 -9.28
CA LEU A 145 14.33 -9.58 -8.72
C LEU A 145 13.96 -10.29 -7.41
N VAL A 146 12.97 -9.77 -6.69
CA VAL A 146 12.45 -10.30 -5.43
C VAL A 146 10.94 -10.60 -5.56
N TYR A 147 10.50 -11.69 -4.93
CA TYR A 147 9.11 -12.16 -5.01
C TYR A 147 8.15 -11.42 -4.06
N SER A 148 8.67 -10.90 -2.96
CA SER A 148 7.93 -10.17 -1.93
C SER A 148 8.70 -8.92 -1.52
N ASN A 149 8.01 -8.02 -0.82
CA ASN A 149 8.57 -6.76 -0.34
C ASN A 149 9.82 -7.03 0.53
N PRO A 150 11.01 -6.57 0.10
CA PRO A 150 12.24 -6.83 0.85
C PRO A 150 12.31 -6.02 2.16
N ASP A 151 11.62 -4.87 2.23
CA ASP A 151 11.61 -4.01 3.41
C ASP A 151 10.19 -3.50 3.73
N PRO A 152 9.56 -3.98 4.82
CA PRO A 152 8.22 -3.56 5.23
C PRO A 152 8.04 -2.06 5.49
N ARG A 153 9.14 -1.32 5.72
CA ARG A 153 9.13 0.14 5.92
C ARG A 153 8.77 0.91 4.64
N HIS A 154 8.98 0.29 3.48
CA HIS A 154 8.83 0.92 2.18
C HIS A 154 7.65 0.33 1.40
N PHE A 155 7.18 1.07 0.39
CA PHE A 155 6.23 0.51 -0.58
C PHE A 155 6.96 -0.38 -1.56
N PHE A 156 6.32 -1.45 -2.00
CA PHE A 156 6.86 -2.33 -3.02
C PHE A 156 5.88 -2.46 -4.18
N VAL A 157 6.41 -2.51 -5.39
CA VAL A 157 5.68 -2.79 -6.62
C VAL A 157 6.43 -3.88 -7.36
N SER A 158 5.81 -5.06 -7.45
CA SER A 158 6.41 -6.18 -8.17
C SER A 158 6.22 -6.02 -9.68
N GLY A 159 7.31 -6.21 -10.41
CA GLY A 159 7.37 -6.29 -11.86
C GLY A 159 8.52 -5.50 -12.47
N VAL A 160 8.76 -5.76 -13.76
CA VAL A 160 9.84 -5.12 -14.52
C VAL A 160 9.57 -3.61 -14.66
N PRO A 161 10.48 -2.73 -14.23
CA PRO A 161 10.33 -1.27 -14.28
C PRO A 161 10.11 -0.67 -15.67
N VAL A 162 10.36 -1.42 -16.76
CA VAL A 162 10.07 -0.98 -18.14
C VAL A 162 8.57 -1.00 -18.43
N ASN A 163 7.79 -1.84 -17.73
CA ASN A 163 6.38 -2.02 -18.01
C ASN A 163 5.56 -0.76 -17.60
N PRO A 164 4.78 -0.14 -18.51
CA PRO A 164 3.98 1.04 -18.20
C PRO A 164 2.99 0.86 -17.04
N ARG A 165 2.43 -0.36 -16.88
CA ARG A 165 1.52 -0.67 -15.77
C ARG A 165 2.23 -0.66 -14.43
N VAL A 166 3.48 -1.12 -14.40
CA VAL A 166 4.33 -1.12 -13.20
C VAL A 166 4.71 0.32 -12.84
N MET A 167 5.12 1.12 -13.82
CA MET A 167 5.41 2.55 -13.63
C MET A 167 4.21 3.34 -13.09
N LYS A 168 3.02 3.11 -13.65
CA LYS A 168 1.78 3.72 -13.15
C LYS A 168 1.45 3.26 -11.72
N ARG A 169 1.67 1.97 -11.41
CA ARG A 169 1.43 1.41 -10.08
C ARG A 169 2.36 2.01 -9.02
N ALA A 170 3.61 2.28 -9.39
CA ALA A 170 4.61 2.95 -8.55
C ALA A 170 4.46 4.48 -8.48
N ASN A 171 3.47 5.03 -9.20
CA ASN A 171 3.19 6.47 -9.25
C ASN A 171 4.40 7.33 -9.68
N LEU A 172 5.17 6.87 -10.68
CA LEU A 172 6.31 7.63 -11.22
C LEU A 172 6.00 9.08 -11.59
N PRO A 173 4.81 9.45 -12.14
CA PRO A 173 4.49 10.84 -12.49
C PRO A 173 4.59 11.85 -11.33
N GLU A 174 4.48 11.40 -10.09
CA GLU A 174 4.49 12.26 -8.89
C GLU A 174 5.75 12.04 -8.03
N ALA A 175 6.70 11.23 -8.52
CA ALA A 175 7.98 11.01 -7.84
C ALA A 175 8.88 12.25 -7.94
N ALA A 176 9.67 12.50 -6.90
CA ALA A 176 10.68 13.55 -6.94
C ALA A 176 12.05 13.05 -7.42
N TYR A 177 12.40 11.83 -7.01
CA TYR A 177 13.67 11.19 -7.32
C TYR A 177 13.41 9.78 -7.85
N ILE A 178 14.10 9.41 -8.93
CA ILE A 178 14.01 8.09 -9.53
C ILE A 178 15.44 7.54 -9.67
N PHE A 179 15.76 6.50 -8.92
CA PHE A 179 17.00 5.75 -9.06
C PHE A 179 16.73 4.53 -9.92
N VAL A 180 17.61 4.26 -10.87
CA VAL A 180 17.55 3.10 -11.74
C VAL A 180 18.87 2.35 -11.60
N PHE A 181 18.78 1.16 -11.03
CA PHE A 181 19.93 0.29 -10.83
C PHE A 181 20.12 -0.64 -12.02
N THR A 182 21.37 -0.95 -12.32
CA THR A 182 21.70 -1.83 -13.44
C THR A 182 21.31 -3.26 -13.08
N ASN A 183 20.49 -3.88 -13.93
CA ASN A 183 20.10 -5.28 -13.76
C ASN A 183 20.95 -6.18 -14.67
N LEU A 184 21.92 -6.85 -14.07
CA LEU A 184 22.89 -7.73 -14.76
C LEU A 184 22.28 -9.03 -15.32
N ARG A 185 20.98 -9.31 -15.10
CA ARG A 185 20.30 -10.47 -15.70
C ARG A 185 19.97 -10.28 -17.18
N PHE A 186 20.02 -9.04 -17.69
CA PHE A 186 19.77 -8.74 -19.09
C PHE A 186 21.06 -8.83 -19.92
N SER A 187 20.92 -9.12 -21.22
CA SER A 187 22.07 -9.20 -22.14
C SER A 187 22.76 -7.85 -22.35
N ASP A 188 22.00 -6.77 -22.30
CA ASP A 188 22.49 -5.39 -22.36
C ASP A 188 21.88 -4.59 -21.19
N PRO A 189 22.55 -4.59 -20.03
CA PRO A 189 22.03 -3.94 -18.81
C PRO A 189 21.88 -2.42 -18.96
N ASP A 190 22.84 -1.77 -19.62
CA ASP A 190 22.86 -0.31 -19.79
C ASP A 190 21.74 0.16 -20.71
N MET A 191 21.50 -0.56 -21.81
CA MET A 191 20.36 -0.27 -22.68
C MET A 191 19.04 -0.38 -21.93
N LYS A 192 18.90 -1.37 -21.04
CA LYS A 192 17.69 -1.53 -20.21
C LYS A 192 17.55 -0.36 -19.23
N THR A 193 18.64 0.04 -18.55
CA THR A 193 18.66 1.23 -17.67
C THR A 193 18.22 2.48 -18.43
N LEU A 194 18.77 2.72 -19.62
CA LEU A 194 18.40 3.86 -20.48
C LEU A 194 16.93 3.82 -20.92
N HIS A 195 16.39 2.63 -21.25
CA HIS A 195 14.98 2.47 -21.58
C HIS A 195 14.04 2.81 -20.42
N ILE A 196 14.37 2.38 -19.20
CA ILE A 196 13.62 2.78 -17.99
C ILE A 196 13.71 4.29 -17.82
N ALA A 197 14.93 4.85 -17.89
CA ALA A 197 15.19 6.27 -17.70
C ALA A 197 14.39 7.13 -18.68
N ARG A 198 14.41 6.80 -19.97
CA ARG A 198 13.67 7.55 -21.00
C ARG A 198 12.17 7.50 -20.77
N ARG A 199 11.62 6.32 -20.42
CA ARG A 199 10.19 6.19 -20.12
C ARG A 199 9.80 6.96 -18.85
N ALA A 200 10.62 6.87 -17.81
CA ALA A 200 10.43 7.62 -16.57
C ALA A 200 10.42 9.14 -16.84
N ARG A 201 11.35 9.65 -17.66
CA ARG A 201 11.39 11.07 -18.06
C ARG A 201 10.14 11.50 -18.83
N VAL A 202 9.64 10.67 -19.76
CA VAL A 202 8.41 10.99 -20.49
C VAL A 202 7.20 11.07 -19.55
N LEU A 203 7.13 10.19 -18.54
CA LEU A 203 6.05 10.20 -17.55
C LEU A 203 6.20 11.33 -16.52
N ASN A 204 7.43 11.73 -16.22
CA ASN A 204 7.74 12.73 -15.23
C ASN A 204 8.94 13.59 -15.70
N PRO A 205 8.67 14.71 -16.40
CA PRO A 205 9.73 15.58 -16.90
C PRO A 205 10.55 16.26 -15.80
N SER A 206 10.01 16.45 -14.60
CA SER A 206 10.62 17.21 -13.51
C SER A 206 11.41 16.36 -12.50
N ALA A 207 11.23 15.03 -12.49
CA ALA A 207 11.98 14.16 -11.60
C ALA A 207 13.50 14.22 -11.87
N VAL A 208 14.28 14.11 -10.79
CA VAL A 208 15.72 13.90 -10.89
C VAL A 208 16.00 12.42 -11.04
N LEU A 209 16.73 12.05 -12.09
CA LEU A 209 17.06 10.66 -12.39
C LEU A 209 18.51 10.34 -12.01
N PHE A 210 18.71 9.25 -11.27
CA PHE A 210 20.01 8.67 -10.97
C PHE A 210 20.10 7.30 -11.63
N LEU A 211 21.11 7.11 -12.48
CA LEU A 211 21.29 5.90 -13.27
C LEU A 211 22.60 5.25 -12.86
N GLU A 212 22.53 4.05 -12.29
CA GLU A 212 23.68 3.17 -12.22
C GLU A 212 23.86 2.54 -13.59
N MET A 213 25.04 2.64 -14.18
CA MET A 213 25.38 2.09 -15.49
C MET A 213 26.80 1.50 -15.48
N LEU A 214 27.03 0.47 -16.29
CA LEU A 214 28.36 -0.08 -16.53
C LEU A 214 29.24 0.89 -17.31
N ASP A 215 28.66 1.58 -18.30
CA ASP A 215 29.24 2.72 -19.01
C ASP A 215 28.48 4.02 -18.68
N PRO A 216 28.93 4.79 -17.67
CA PRO A 216 28.33 6.07 -17.32
C PRO A 216 28.48 7.16 -18.39
N MET A 217 29.30 6.94 -19.42
CA MET A 217 29.53 7.86 -20.54
C MET A 217 28.82 7.42 -21.81
N HIS A 218 27.88 6.48 -21.70
CA HIS A 218 27.18 5.90 -22.84
C HIS A 218 26.55 6.99 -23.75
N PRO A 219 26.81 6.96 -25.08
CA PRO A 219 26.39 8.03 -25.99
C PRO A 219 24.89 8.34 -25.99
N LEU A 220 24.06 7.34 -25.68
CA LEU A 220 22.60 7.50 -25.65
C LEU A 220 22.06 8.25 -24.43
N LEU A 221 22.88 8.49 -23.40
CA LEU A 221 22.45 9.26 -22.22
C LEU A 221 21.92 10.65 -22.59
N ARG A 222 22.52 11.28 -23.61
CA ARG A 222 22.09 12.60 -24.13
C ARG A 222 20.62 12.64 -24.59
N TYR A 223 20.04 11.48 -24.95
CA TYR A 223 18.65 11.39 -25.41
C TYR A 223 17.65 11.16 -24.27
N VAL A 224 18.11 10.89 -23.04
CA VAL A 224 17.21 10.80 -21.88
C VAL A 224 16.62 12.20 -21.60
N GLY A 225 17.47 13.22 -21.58
CA GLY A 225 17.12 14.62 -21.34
C GLY A 225 16.83 14.95 -19.87
N GLY A 226 16.85 16.24 -19.53
CA GLY A 226 16.58 16.76 -18.19
C GLY A 226 17.68 16.47 -17.16
N GLN A 227 17.36 16.60 -15.88
CA GLN A 227 18.30 16.36 -14.77
C GLN A 227 18.56 14.86 -14.59
N VAL A 228 19.67 14.37 -15.13
CA VAL A 228 20.11 12.97 -15.10
C VAL A 228 21.53 12.89 -14.60
N VAL A 229 21.79 11.93 -13.71
CA VAL A 229 23.12 11.65 -13.17
C VAL A 229 23.41 10.18 -13.43
N ALA A 230 24.35 9.90 -14.32
CA ALA A 230 24.83 8.55 -14.56
C ALA A 230 26.15 8.30 -13.80
N MET A 231 26.29 7.13 -13.18
CA MET A 231 27.52 6.74 -12.48
C MET A 231 27.65 5.22 -12.45
N ASP A 232 28.87 4.74 -12.26
CA ASP A 232 29.11 3.31 -12.05
C ASP A 232 28.80 2.90 -10.60
N SER A 233 28.67 1.58 -10.39
CA SER A 233 28.37 1.00 -9.08
C SER A 233 29.40 1.40 -8.01
N ARG A 234 30.69 1.51 -8.35
CA ARG A 234 31.75 1.82 -7.38
C ARG A 234 31.63 3.24 -6.85
N LYS A 235 31.42 4.21 -7.75
CA LYS A 235 31.23 5.62 -7.37
C LYS A 235 29.95 5.81 -6.56
N LEU A 236 28.87 5.11 -6.92
CA LEU A 236 27.63 5.14 -6.15
C LEU A 236 27.82 4.60 -4.73
N MET A 237 28.53 3.47 -4.60
CA MET A 237 28.88 2.88 -3.31
C MET A 237 29.78 3.79 -2.47
N GLU A 238 30.80 4.41 -3.07
CA GLU A 238 31.69 5.35 -2.39
C GLU A 238 30.89 6.53 -1.81
N MET A 239 29.94 7.08 -2.58
CA MET A 239 29.06 8.15 -2.12
C MET A 239 28.15 7.72 -0.97
N ILE A 240 27.55 6.53 -1.07
CA ILE A 240 26.67 5.96 -0.02
C ILE A 240 27.45 5.76 1.28
N VAL A 241 28.63 5.12 1.21
CA VAL A 241 29.48 4.81 2.37
C VAL A 241 30.01 6.08 3.04
N ARG A 242 30.37 7.10 2.26
CA ARG A 242 30.85 8.38 2.81
C ARG A 242 29.75 9.28 3.36
N GLY A 243 28.47 8.92 3.16
CA GLY A 243 27.34 9.78 3.48
C GLY A 243 27.40 11.11 2.73
N GLU A 244 28.07 11.14 1.57
CA GLU A 244 28.17 12.34 0.76
C GLU A 244 26.78 12.72 0.25
N GLN A 245 26.53 14.03 0.10
CA GLN A 245 25.28 14.48 -0.49
C GLN A 245 25.20 13.93 -1.91
N ILE A 246 24.16 13.13 -2.18
CA ILE A 246 23.72 12.79 -3.53
C ILE A 246 23.20 14.09 -4.16
N ASP A 247 24.13 14.90 -4.64
CA ASP A 247 23.85 16.17 -5.29
C ASP A 247 23.93 15.95 -6.80
N PRO A 248 22.80 16.01 -7.52
CA PRO A 248 22.80 15.82 -8.96
C PRO A 248 23.70 16.82 -9.70
N TRP A 249 24.05 17.93 -9.05
CA TRP A 249 24.92 18.98 -9.58
C TRP A 249 26.42 18.79 -9.29
N ARG A 250 26.80 17.97 -8.29
CA ARG A 250 28.22 17.66 -7.99
C ARG A 250 28.66 16.32 -8.56
N CYS A 251 27.74 15.36 -8.69
CA CYS A 251 28.08 13.99 -9.06
C CYS A 251 28.09 13.72 -10.57
N GLY A 252 27.46 14.59 -11.36
CA GLY A 252 27.27 14.41 -12.81
C GLY A 252 27.22 15.73 -13.58
N VAL A 253 28.34 16.44 -13.63
CA VAL A 253 28.63 17.32 -14.77
C VAL A 253 29.94 16.83 -15.36
N GLY A 254 29.84 15.78 -16.17
CA GLY A 254 30.59 15.82 -17.42
C GLY A 254 30.05 17.03 -18.16
N SER A 255 30.74 18.15 -18.04
CA SER A 255 30.50 19.33 -18.87
C SER A 255 30.69 18.86 -20.31
N ASN A 256 29.60 18.49 -20.97
CA ASN A 256 29.60 18.36 -22.41
C ASN A 256 29.41 19.77 -22.96
N PRO A 257 30.48 20.46 -23.44
CA PRO A 257 30.36 21.80 -24.00
C PRO A 257 29.37 21.87 -25.18
N ASP A 258 29.02 20.71 -25.78
CA ASP A 258 28.13 20.66 -26.94
C ASP A 258 26.64 20.78 -26.61
N VAL A 259 26.20 20.57 -25.35
CA VAL A 259 24.78 20.76 -24.98
C VAL A 259 24.45 22.23 -24.77
N ALA A 260 25.40 23.01 -24.24
CA ALA A 260 25.28 24.46 -24.11
C ALA A 260 25.28 25.17 -25.49
N ALA A 261 25.93 24.57 -26.51
CA ALA A 261 26.01 25.12 -27.86
C ALA A 261 24.72 24.94 -28.69
N VAL A 262 23.84 24.00 -28.31
CA VAL A 262 22.54 23.80 -28.99
C VAL A 262 21.50 24.77 -28.45
N GLU A 263 21.47 25.03 -27.13
CA GLU A 263 20.55 26.01 -26.54
C GLU A 263 20.89 27.47 -26.92
N SER A 264 22.14 27.77 -27.30
CA SER A 264 22.53 29.10 -27.78
C SER A 264 22.30 29.33 -29.29
N ARG A 265 21.77 28.34 -30.03
CA ARG A 265 21.47 28.47 -31.47
C ARG A 265 19.97 28.58 -31.77
N GLU A 266 19.12 28.42 -30.76
CA GLU A 266 17.65 28.55 -30.88
C GLU A 266 17.08 29.73 -30.07
N ALA A 267 17.93 30.67 -29.61
CA ALA A 267 17.55 31.92 -28.96
C ALA A 267 17.91 33.14 -29.82
#